data_AF-A0AAU1D840-F1
#
_entry.id   AF-A0AAU1D840-F1
#
_cell.length_a   1.000
_cell.length_b   1.000
_cell.length_c   1.000
_cell.angle_alpha   90.00
_cell.angle_beta   90.00
_cell.angle_gamma   90.00
#
_symmetry.space_group_name_H-M   'P 1'
#
loop_
_entity.id
_entity.type
_entity.pdbx_description
1 polymer ?
#
loop_
_entity_poly.entity_id
_entity_poly.type
_entity_poly.pdbx_seq_one_letter_code
_entity_poly.pdbx_strand_id
1 'polypeptide(L)'
;MRRFNKGVLVTCVSAGLLVGSPAMAGPAQASALGDTIARQANGQFDSHNKEVQKRLLEGGKKHTNNCNFYSGFWKKGAPKGLDGAKCGTTKGYRYEGGVKKWTPIAWGSQAWCADFVKFTWYWGQADVAGINSLAGSFKSYGQRHHTWHPRGSYTPKPGDAVTYDRDHNGTIDHVGVVVKYNKSSRTYSSVEGNVRVKYGKGKGKGKGKYGEGLLRKTGQSAAGTDVVGFTTPAAKQHKPV
;
A
#
# COMPACT_ATOMS: atom_id res chain seq x y z
N MET A 1 51.92 -59.44 27.04
CA MET A 1 50.52 -59.91 27.04
C MET A 1 49.66 -58.84 27.70
N ARG A 2 48.55 -58.41 27.05
CA ARG A 2 47.24 -57.97 27.62
C ARG A 2 47.27 -57.02 28.85
N ARG A 3 46.60 -55.87 28.89
CA ARG A 3 45.24 -55.51 28.40
C ARG A 3 44.99 -54.00 28.60
N PHE A 4 44.21 -53.43 27.68
CA PHE A 4 43.52 -52.15 27.78
C PHE A 4 42.50 -52.13 28.93
N ASN A 5 42.32 -50.98 29.58
CA ASN A 5 41.09 -50.65 30.31
C ASN A 5 40.57 -49.27 29.88
N LYS A 6 39.29 -49.21 29.53
CA LYS A 6 38.59 -48.06 28.96
C LYS A 6 38.04 -47.17 30.08
N GLY A 7 38.41 -45.88 30.10
CA GLY A 7 37.75 -44.86 30.91
C GLY A 7 36.70 -44.13 30.07
N VAL A 8 35.45 -44.16 30.53
CA VAL A 8 34.30 -43.46 29.94
C VAL A 8 34.35 -41.99 30.36
N LEU A 9 34.37 -41.06 29.40
CA LEU A 9 34.25 -39.62 29.62
C LEU A 9 32.76 -39.24 29.53
N VAL A 10 32.20 -38.77 30.64
CA VAL A 10 30.84 -38.19 30.69
C VAL A 10 30.95 -36.70 30.36
N THR A 11 30.43 -36.30 29.20
CA THR A 11 30.34 -34.89 28.80
C THR A 11 28.99 -34.32 29.27
N CYS A 12 29.02 -33.40 30.23
CA CYS A 12 27.87 -32.56 30.56
C CYS A 12 27.61 -31.59 29.40
N VAL A 13 26.46 -31.71 28.74
CA VAL A 13 25.95 -30.71 27.78
C VAL A 13 25.21 -29.64 28.57
N SER A 14 25.82 -28.46 28.68
CA SER A 14 25.16 -27.27 29.21
C SER A 14 24.14 -26.75 28.20
N ALA A 15 22.85 -26.94 28.49
CA ALA A 15 21.75 -26.35 27.74
C ALA A 15 21.69 -24.84 28.01
N GLY A 16 22.28 -24.04 27.12
CA GLY A 16 22.10 -22.59 27.10
C GLY A 16 20.71 -22.22 26.61
N LEU A 17 19.86 -21.75 27.52
CA LEU A 17 18.59 -21.09 27.21
C LEU A 17 18.84 -19.84 26.33
N LEU A 18 18.53 -19.93 25.03
CA LEU A 18 18.43 -18.77 24.16
C LEU A 18 17.11 -18.04 24.47
N VAL A 19 17.22 -16.97 25.25
CA VAL A 19 16.14 -15.98 25.38
C VAL A 19 16.04 -15.25 24.04
N GLY A 20 15.03 -15.60 23.25
CA GLY A 20 14.76 -14.95 21.97
C GLY A 20 14.33 -13.50 22.18
N SER A 21 15.23 -12.56 21.90
CA SER A 21 14.87 -11.14 21.75
C SER A 21 13.88 -10.99 20.58
N PRO A 22 12.89 -10.08 20.67
CA PRO A 22 12.06 -9.76 19.53
C PRO A 22 12.95 -9.13 18.45
N ALA A 23 13.15 -9.85 17.34
CA ALA A 23 13.93 -9.36 16.22
C ALA A 23 13.26 -8.10 15.63
N MET A 24 13.81 -6.94 15.94
CA MET A 24 13.56 -5.71 15.19
C MET A 24 14.00 -5.99 13.75
N ALA A 25 13.07 -5.95 12.79
CA ALA A 25 13.38 -6.19 11.38
C ALA A 25 14.49 -5.24 10.91
N GLY A 26 15.56 -5.79 10.33
CA GLY A 26 16.75 -5.02 9.95
C GLY A 26 16.51 -4.08 8.75
N PRO A 27 17.39 -3.10 8.50
CA PRO A 27 17.23 -2.08 7.45
C PRO A 27 17.03 -2.63 6.04
N ALA A 28 17.65 -3.78 5.73
CA ALA A 28 17.56 -4.44 4.42
C ALA A 28 16.19 -5.09 4.15
N GLN A 29 15.49 -5.54 5.20
CA GLN A 29 14.15 -6.13 5.06
C GLN A 29 13.09 -5.04 4.82
N ALA A 30 13.26 -3.87 5.46
CA ALA A 30 12.40 -2.71 5.25
C ALA A 30 12.50 -2.15 3.82
N SER A 31 13.69 -2.12 3.21
CA SER A 31 13.85 -1.69 1.80
C SER A 31 13.19 -2.64 0.81
N ALA A 32 13.31 -3.96 1.03
CA ALA A 32 12.69 -4.96 0.14
C ALA A 32 11.14 -4.93 0.20
N LEU A 33 10.59 -4.69 1.40
CA LEU A 33 9.15 -4.50 1.60
C LEU A 33 8.66 -3.27 0.83
N GLY A 34 9.32 -2.13 1.05
CA GLY A 34 8.98 -0.86 0.41
C GLY A 34 9.01 -0.93 -1.11
N ASP A 35 10.05 -1.56 -1.69
CA ASP A 35 10.16 -1.75 -3.13
C ASP A 35 9.03 -2.63 -3.69
N THR A 36 8.61 -3.67 -2.96
CA THR A 36 7.50 -4.54 -3.39
C THR A 36 6.20 -3.75 -3.44
N ILE A 37 5.93 -2.92 -2.43
CA ILE A 37 4.75 -2.05 -2.37
C ILE A 37 4.77 -1.03 -3.51
N ALA A 38 5.90 -0.36 -3.73
CA ALA A 38 6.06 0.58 -4.83
C ALA A 38 5.83 -0.10 -6.19
N ARG A 39 6.31 -1.33 -6.38
CA ARG A 39 6.01 -2.14 -7.58
C ARG A 39 4.52 -2.44 -7.73
N GLN A 40 3.80 -2.75 -6.64
CA GLN A 40 2.35 -2.94 -6.71
C GLN A 40 1.63 -1.67 -7.15
N ALA A 41 2.00 -0.53 -6.58
CA ALA A 41 1.43 0.77 -6.93
C ALA A 41 1.69 1.14 -8.39
N ASN A 42 2.94 1.02 -8.84
CA ASN A 42 3.30 1.23 -10.24
C ASN A 42 2.61 0.24 -11.17
N GLY A 43 2.50 -1.02 -10.76
CA GLY A 43 1.84 -2.07 -11.53
C GLY A 43 0.36 -1.81 -11.76
N GLN A 44 -0.34 -1.12 -10.85
CA GLN A 44 -1.74 -0.72 -11.09
C GLN A 44 -1.84 0.42 -12.14
N PHE A 45 -0.88 1.35 -12.15
CA PHE A 45 -0.87 2.48 -13.09
C PHE A 45 -0.35 2.11 -14.49
N ASP A 46 0.73 1.34 -14.55
CA ASP A 46 1.44 1.04 -15.81
C ASP A 46 0.91 -0.19 -16.54
N SER A 47 0.10 -1.03 -15.89
CA SER A 47 -0.30 -2.35 -16.41
C SER A 47 -0.74 -2.35 -17.87
N HIS A 48 -0.40 -3.39 -18.62
CA HIS A 48 -1.01 -3.64 -19.94
C HIS A 48 -2.17 -4.64 -19.87
N ASN A 49 -2.46 -5.18 -18.68
CA ASN A 49 -3.58 -6.09 -18.49
C ASN A 49 -4.92 -5.33 -18.59
N LYS A 50 -5.80 -5.77 -19.48
CA LYS A 50 -7.09 -5.11 -19.76
C LYS A 50 -7.99 -4.97 -18.52
N GLU A 51 -7.97 -5.94 -17.60
CA GLU A 51 -8.75 -5.90 -16.35
C GLU A 51 -8.19 -4.89 -15.36
N VAL A 52 -6.86 -4.74 -15.30
CA VAL A 52 -6.19 -3.76 -14.44
C VAL A 52 -6.36 -2.35 -15.01
N GLN A 53 -6.26 -2.18 -16.33
CA GLN A 53 -6.45 -0.89 -17.00
C GLN A 53 -7.84 -0.29 -16.78
N LYS A 54 -8.88 -1.12 -16.65
CA LYS A 54 -10.22 -0.65 -16.28
C LYS A 54 -10.24 0.09 -14.94
N ARG A 55 -9.29 -0.18 -14.03
CA ARG A 55 -9.21 0.40 -12.67
C ARG A 55 -8.47 1.75 -12.62
N LEU A 56 -7.99 2.25 -13.77
CA LEU A 56 -7.32 3.55 -13.83
C LEU A 56 -8.26 4.71 -13.54
N LEU A 57 -9.55 4.53 -13.79
CA LEU A 57 -10.61 5.50 -13.56
C LEU A 57 -11.68 4.87 -12.68
N GLU A 58 -12.41 5.71 -11.96
CA GLU A 58 -13.68 5.31 -11.36
C GLU A 58 -14.65 4.77 -12.41
N GLY A 59 -15.71 4.11 -11.95
CA GLY A 59 -16.75 3.57 -12.82
C GLY A 59 -17.77 4.62 -13.24
N GLY A 60 -18.82 4.15 -13.91
CA GLY A 60 -19.95 5.01 -14.28
C GLY A 60 -19.69 5.93 -15.47
N LYS A 61 -20.70 6.75 -15.80
CA LYS A 61 -20.70 7.58 -17.01
C LYS A 61 -19.80 8.83 -16.88
N LYS A 62 -19.69 9.34 -15.64
CA LYS A 62 -18.96 10.59 -15.32
C LYS A 62 -17.61 10.34 -14.66
N HIS A 63 -17.31 9.09 -14.27
CA HIS A 63 -16.07 8.72 -13.55
C HIS A 63 -15.85 9.56 -12.27
N THR A 64 -16.92 9.96 -11.58
CA THR A 64 -16.91 10.72 -10.31
C THR A 64 -18.01 10.19 -9.40
N ASN A 65 -18.17 8.87 -9.35
CA ASN A 65 -19.29 8.21 -8.67
C ASN A 65 -18.83 7.26 -7.56
N ASN A 66 -17.56 7.33 -7.19
CA ASN A 66 -16.88 6.51 -6.19
C ASN A 66 -16.82 5.01 -6.51
N CYS A 67 -17.35 4.55 -7.65
CA CYS A 67 -17.27 3.14 -8.01
C CYS A 67 -15.81 2.78 -8.34
N ASN A 68 -15.21 1.89 -7.58
CA ASN A 68 -13.82 1.52 -7.79
C ASN A 68 -13.52 0.08 -7.33
N PHE A 69 -12.47 -0.50 -7.92
CA PHE A 69 -12.02 -1.85 -7.59
C PHE A 69 -11.48 -1.97 -6.16
N TYR A 70 -10.75 -0.97 -5.67
CA TYR A 70 -9.96 -1.06 -4.44
C TYR A 70 -10.85 -1.15 -3.19
N SER A 71 -11.94 -0.39 -3.12
CA SER A 71 -12.94 -0.53 -2.05
C SER A 71 -13.64 -1.89 -2.10
N GLY A 72 -13.95 -2.38 -3.31
CA GLY A 72 -14.56 -3.71 -3.53
C GLY A 72 -13.61 -4.88 -3.24
N PHE A 73 -12.30 -4.64 -3.23
CA PHE A 73 -11.33 -5.64 -2.80
C PHE A 73 -11.51 -5.99 -1.32
N TRP A 74 -11.85 -4.99 -0.48
CA TRP A 74 -11.99 -5.13 0.97
C TRP A 74 -13.39 -5.47 1.45
N LYS A 75 -14.41 -5.05 0.70
CA LYS A 75 -15.81 -5.19 1.08
C LYS A 75 -16.51 -6.22 0.20
N LYS A 76 -17.44 -6.97 0.79
CA LYS A 76 -18.37 -7.81 0.01
C LYS A 76 -19.57 -6.95 -0.42
N GLY A 77 -20.02 -7.14 -1.66
CA GLY A 77 -21.18 -6.45 -2.23
C GLY A 77 -20.82 -5.52 -3.39
N ALA A 78 -21.75 -5.37 -4.34
CA ALA A 78 -21.66 -4.47 -5.49
C ALA A 78 -22.63 -3.28 -5.28
N PRO A 79 -22.30 -2.31 -4.41
CA PRO A 79 -23.18 -1.18 -4.18
C PRO A 79 -23.40 -0.37 -5.46
N LYS A 80 -24.42 0.49 -5.45
CA LYS A 80 -24.58 1.53 -6.46
C LYS A 80 -23.60 2.67 -6.16
N GLY A 81 -23.09 3.31 -7.21
CA GLY A 81 -22.32 4.55 -7.13
C GLY A 81 -23.18 5.72 -6.70
N LEU A 82 -22.54 6.88 -6.48
CA LEU A 82 -23.24 8.13 -6.14
C LEU A 82 -24.25 8.59 -7.20
N ASP A 83 -24.08 8.14 -8.45
CA ASP A 83 -25.02 8.38 -9.56
C ASP A 83 -26.16 7.36 -9.62
N GLY A 84 -26.28 6.47 -8.61
CA GLY A 84 -27.26 5.39 -8.58
C GLY A 84 -26.97 4.24 -9.54
N ALA A 85 -25.90 4.32 -10.35
CA ALA A 85 -25.51 3.26 -11.27
C ALA A 85 -24.89 2.09 -10.51
N LYS A 86 -25.13 0.85 -10.95
CA LYS A 86 -24.43 -0.31 -10.37
C LYS A 86 -22.92 -0.19 -10.62
N CYS A 87 -22.12 -0.38 -9.59
CA CYS A 87 -20.66 -0.42 -9.77
C CYS A 87 -20.24 -1.63 -10.61
N GLY A 88 -19.10 -1.47 -11.30
CA GLY A 88 -18.58 -2.48 -12.22
C GLY A 88 -18.03 -3.73 -11.54
N THR A 89 -17.43 -4.60 -12.34
CA THR A 89 -16.70 -5.78 -11.87
C THR A 89 -15.47 -5.95 -12.75
N THR A 90 -14.33 -6.21 -12.14
CA THR A 90 -13.11 -6.62 -12.86
C THR A 90 -12.45 -7.78 -12.16
N LYS A 91 -11.73 -8.62 -12.89
CA LYS A 91 -10.97 -9.70 -12.28
C LYS A 91 -9.75 -9.14 -11.57
N GLY A 92 -9.37 -9.71 -10.43
CA GLY A 92 -8.14 -9.41 -9.70
C GLY A 92 -7.66 -10.60 -8.90
N TYR A 93 -6.42 -10.54 -8.42
CA TYR A 93 -5.93 -11.57 -7.49
C TYR A 93 -6.60 -11.39 -6.12
N ARG A 94 -7.01 -12.49 -5.49
CA ARG A 94 -7.45 -12.58 -4.10
C ARG A 94 -7.06 -13.95 -3.54
N TYR A 95 -6.86 -14.04 -2.23
CA TYR A 95 -6.75 -15.34 -1.56
C TYR A 95 -8.14 -15.89 -1.24
N GLU A 96 -8.45 -17.08 -1.74
CA GLU A 96 -9.68 -17.83 -1.47
C GLU A 96 -9.29 -19.21 -0.94
N GLY A 97 -9.65 -19.50 0.32
CA GLY A 97 -9.21 -20.74 0.98
C GLY A 97 -7.69 -20.89 1.03
N GLY A 98 -6.94 -19.80 1.24
CA GLY A 98 -5.47 -19.79 1.26
C GLY A 98 -4.81 -19.82 -0.13
N VAL A 99 -5.56 -19.99 -1.21
CA VAL A 99 -5.03 -20.06 -2.57
C VAL A 99 -5.20 -18.73 -3.28
N LYS A 100 -4.12 -18.22 -3.90
CA LYS A 100 -4.17 -17.02 -4.74
C LYS A 100 -4.87 -17.34 -6.06
N LYS A 101 -6.04 -16.73 -6.30
CA LYS A 101 -6.85 -16.92 -7.51
C LYS A 101 -7.10 -15.62 -8.24
N TRP A 102 -7.20 -15.69 -9.57
CA TRP A 102 -7.62 -14.60 -10.43
C TRP A 102 -9.14 -14.63 -10.60
N THR A 103 -9.84 -13.88 -9.77
CA THR A 103 -11.28 -14.02 -9.54
C THR A 103 -12.03 -12.72 -9.84
N PRO A 104 -13.31 -12.75 -10.23
CA PRO A 104 -14.14 -11.55 -10.33
C PRO A 104 -14.24 -10.82 -8.98
N ILE A 105 -14.02 -9.51 -8.99
CA ILE A 105 -14.19 -8.63 -7.83
C ILE A 105 -15.18 -7.54 -8.21
N ALA A 106 -16.34 -7.57 -7.55
CA ALA A 106 -17.30 -6.49 -7.61
C ALA A 106 -16.69 -5.21 -7.03
N TRP A 107 -16.90 -4.10 -7.72
CA TRP A 107 -16.40 -2.80 -7.27
C TRP A 107 -17.24 -2.28 -6.11
N GLY A 108 -16.58 -1.61 -5.17
CA GLY A 108 -17.24 -0.88 -4.08
C GLY A 108 -17.53 0.56 -4.47
N SER A 109 -18.29 1.27 -3.64
CA SER A 109 -18.54 2.72 -3.79
C SER A 109 -18.19 3.45 -2.50
N GLN A 110 -17.07 4.17 -2.53
CA GLN A 110 -16.65 5.18 -1.55
C GLN A 110 -15.39 5.91 -2.06
N ALA A 111 -15.00 7.00 -1.39
CA ALA A 111 -13.66 7.57 -1.55
C ALA A 111 -12.59 6.52 -1.23
N TRP A 112 -11.57 6.41 -2.08
CA TRP A 112 -10.76 5.18 -2.16
C TRP A 112 -9.25 5.40 -2.22
N CYS A 113 -8.78 6.62 -1.96
CA CYS A 113 -7.34 6.92 -1.81
C CYS A 113 -6.68 5.97 -0.79
N ALA A 114 -7.29 5.81 0.38
CA ALA A 114 -6.81 4.90 1.43
C ALA A 114 -6.93 3.42 1.06
N ASP A 115 -8.03 3.01 0.41
CA ASP A 115 -8.21 1.62 -0.02
C ASP A 115 -7.16 1.19 -1.05
N PHE A 116 -6.77 2.11 -1.95
CA PHE A 116 -5.70 1.89 -2.92
C PHE A 116 -4.35 1.68 -2.23
N VAL A 117 -3.96 2.58 -1.31
CA VAL A 117 -2.68 2.44 -0.57
C VAL A 117 -2.70 1.16 0.28
N LYS A 118 -3.83 0.84 0.92
CA LYS A 118 -3.98 -0.41 1.66
C LYS A 118 -3.83 -1.64 0.75
N PHE A 119 -4.38 -1.59 -0.47
CA PHE A 119 -4.26 -2.67 -1.45
C PHE A 119 -2.81 -2.92 -1.89
N THR A 120 -2.04 -1.86 -2.14
CA THR A 120 -0.63 -1.99 -2.50
C THR A 120 0.22 -2.50 -1.34
N TRP A 121 -0.07 -2.05 -0.12
CA TRP A 121 0.56 -2.56 1.12
C TRP A 121 0.28 -4.05 1.32
N TYR A 122 -0.98 -4.46 1.16
CA TYR A 122 -1.38 -5.87 1.30
C TYR A 122 -0.65 -6.80 0.33
N TRP A 123 -0.61 -6.45 -0.96
CA TRP A 123 0.10 -7.24 -1.97
C TRP A 123 1.61 -7.08 -1.89
N GLY A 124 2.08 -6.01 -1.25
CA GLY A 124 3.47 -5.82 -0.87
C GLY A 124 3.90 -6.60 0.36
N GLN A 125 3.01 -7.31 1.04
CA GLN A 125 3.26 -8.08 2.29
C GLN A 125 3.47 -7.21 3.55
N ALA A 126 2.99 -5.97 3.54
CA ALA A 126 2.92 -5.17 4.77
C ALA A 126 1.74 -5.58 5.65
N ASP A 127 1.88 -5.32 6.95
CA ASP A 127 0.74 -5.31 7.85
C ASP A 127 -0.22 -4.18 7.45
N VAL A 128 -1.51 -4.50 7.43
CA VAL A 128 -2.59 -3.56 7.09
C VAL A 128 -3.65 -3.51 8.19
N ALA A 129 -3.37 -4.11 9.35
CA ALA A 129 -4.25 -4.09 10.51
C ALA A 129 -4.46 -2.65 11.00
N GLY A 130 -5.72 -2.32 11.29
CA GLY A 130 -6.10 -0.98 11.76
C GLY A 130 -5.99 0.14 10.72
N ILE A 131 -5.73 -0.17 9.44
CA ILE A 131 -5.92 0.76 8.32
C ILE A 131 -7.37 0.64 7.82
N ASN A 132 -8.07 1.77 7.72
CA ASN A 132 -9.45 1.85 7.24
C ASN A 132 -9.56 2.79 6.02
N SER A 133 -10.78 3.18 5.63
CA SER A 133 -11.01 4.01 4.45
C SER A 133 -10.64 5.49 4.63
N LEU A 134 -10.27 5.92 5.84
CA LEU A 134 -9.82 7.29 6.11
C LEU A 134 -8.32 7.40 5.83
N ALA A 135 -7.91 8.43 5.08
CA ALA A 135 -6.51 8.70 4.80
C ALA A 135 -5.68 8.91 6.08
N GLY A 136 -6.25 9.56 7.09
CA GLY A 136 -5.63 9.73 8.41
C GLY A 136 -5.30 8.42 9.14
N SER A 137 -5.92 7.29 8.77
CA SER A 137 -5.61 6.00 9.40
C SER A 137 -4.17 5.53 9.17
N PHE A 138 -3.49 6.03 8.12
CA PHE A 138 -2.06 5.77 7.90
C PHE A 138 -1.18 6.48 8.93
N LYS A 139 -1.51 7.71 9.32
CA LYS A 139 -0.82 8.38 10.43
C LYS A 139 -1.02 7.61 11.74
N SER A 140 -2.25 7.22 12.05
CA SER A 140 -2.54 6.42 13.25
C SER A 140 -1.82 5.06 13.23
N TYR A 141 -1.76 4.40 12.06
CA TYR A 141 -0.94 3.20 11.88
C TYR A 141 0.53 3.50 12.20
N GLY A 142 1.11 4.54 11.58
CA GLY A 142 2.51 4.90 11.78
C GLY A 142 2.83 5.20 13.24
N GLN A 143 1.94 5.88 13.96
CA GLN A 143 2.11 6.14 15.39
C GLN A 143 2.12 4.85 16.21
N ARG A 144 1.22 3.90 15.93
CA ARG A 144 1.18 2.59 16.62
C ARG A 144 2.39 1.73 16.33
N HIS A 145 2.94 1.80 15.12
CA HIS A 145 4.09 1.00 14.69
C HIS A 145 5.43 1.75 14.86
N HIS A 146 5.43 2.97 15.40
CA HIS A 146 6.60 3.84 15.50
C HIS A 146 7.31 4.12 14.15
N THR A 147 6.53 4.21 13.08
CA THR A 147 6.99 4.48 11.71
C THR A 147 6.41 5.76 11.10
N TRP A 148 5.79 6.61 11.92
CA TRP A 148 5.32 7.93 11.51
C TRP A 148 6.46 8.93 11.47
N HIS A 149 6.54 9.69 10.38
CA HIS A 149 7.51 10.74 10.17
C HIS A 149 6.80 12.05 9.80
N PRO A 150 6.84 13.08 10.66
CA PRO A 150 6.25 14.38 10.32
C PRO A 150 6.93 15.01 9.10
N ARG A 151 6.20 15.90 8.42
CA ARG A 151 6.73 16.68 7.29
C ARG A 151 8.12 17.26 7.60
N GLY A 152 9.04 17.10 6.65
CA GLY A 152 10.38 17.69 6.73
C GLY A 152 11.39 16.97 7.63
N SER A 153 10.99 15.99 8.45
CA SER A 153 11.89 15.31 9.39
C SER A 153 12.55 14.05 8.83
N TYR A 154 12.26 13.67 7.59
CA TYR A 154 12.55 12.35 7.06
C TYR A 154 12.81 12.36 5.56
N THR A 155 13.58 11.39 5.08
CA THR A 155 13.81 11.12 3.67
C THR A 155 12.88 9.99 3.21
N PRO A 156 11.84 10.27 2.42
CA PRO A 156 10.89 9.27 1.96
C PRO A 156 11.56 8.12 1.19
N LYS A 157 11.00 6.92 1.35
CA LYS A 157 11.42 5.69 0.67
C LYS A 157 10.28 5.13 -0.17
N PRO A 158 10.59 4.36 -1.23
CA PRO A 158 9.57 3.58 -1.94
C PRO A 158 8.74 2.73 -0.97
N GLY A 159 7.43 2.72 -1.15
CA GLY A 159 6.46 1.99 -0.34
C GLY A 159 5.88 2.78 0.84
N ASP A 160 6.51 3.89 1.26
CA ASP A 160 5.94 4.76 2.29
C ASP A 160 4.58 5.29 1.86
N ALA A 161 3.64 5.38 2.81
CA ALA A 161 2.41 6.14 2.62
C ALA A 161 2.72 7.61 2.87
N VAL A 162 2.37 8.49 1.93
CA VAL A 162 2.41 9.94 2.12
C VAL A 162 1.00 10.45 2.35
N THR A 163 0.79 11.22 3.41
CA THR A 163 -0.52 11.77 3.79
C THR A 163 -0.57 13.27 3.59
N TYR A 164 -1.74 13.76 3.18
CA TYR A 164 -1.96 15.17 2.83
C TYR A 164 -3.15 15.77 3.58
N ASP A 165 -3.05 17.06 3.83
CA ASP A 165 -4.12 17.98 4.23
C ASP A 165 -4.15 19.06 3.15
N ARG A 166 -4.93 18.81 2.11
CA ARG A 166 -5.00 19.68 0.91
C ARG A 166 -5.84 20.92 1.17
N ASP A 167 -6.81 20.79 2.07
CA ASP A 167 -7.71 21.87 2.45
C ASP A 167 -7.12 22.74 3.58
N HIS A 168 -5.95 22.38 4.11
CA HIS A 168 -5.23 23.10 5.18
C HIS A 168 -6.07 23.33 6.43
N ASN A 169 -6.92 22.37 6.78
CA ASN A 169 -7.86 22.47 7.91
C ASN A 169 -7.45 21.62 9.12
N GLY A 170 -6.25 21.01 9.08
CA GLY A 170 -5.72 20.14 10.12
C GLY A 170 -6.15 18.67 9.99
N THR A 171 -6.97 18.33 8.99
CA THR A 171 -7.47 16.97 8.76
C THR A 171 -6.75 16.32 7.58
N ILE A 172 -6.29 15.08 7.76
CA ILE A 172 -5.72 14.32 6.64
C ILE A 172 -6.85 13.84 5.73
N ASP A 173 -6.93 14.41 4.52
CA ASP A 173 -7.96 14.14 3.51
C ASP A 173 -7.49 13.19 2.39
N HIS A 174 -6.18 13.01 2.23
CA HIS A 174 -5.65 12.22 1.12
C HIS A 174 -4.39 11.43 1.47
N VAL A 175 -4.16 10.34 0.75
CA VAL A 175 -2.98 9.49 0.92
C VAL A 175 -2.52 8.88 -0.41
N GLY A 176 -1.21 8.74 -0.59
CA GLY A 176 -0.55 8.14 -1.74
C GLY A 176 0.55 7.16 -1.36
N VAL A 177 1.04 6.38 -2.33
CA VAL A 177 2.22 5.52 -2.17
C VAL A 177 3.42 6.22 -2.78
N VAL A 178 4.48 6.46 -2.00
CA VAL A 178 5.77 6.89 -2.53
C VAL A 178 6.36 5.77 -3.38
N VAL A 179 6.75 6.07 -4.61
CA VAL A 179 7.34 5.09 -5.53
C VAL A 179 8.79 5.39 -5.89
N LYS A 180 9.26 6.60 -5.61
CA LYS A 180 10.65 7.03 -5.83
C LYS A 180 10.95 8.27 -4.99
N TYR A 181 12.19 8.42 -4.55
CA TYR A 181 12.74 9.67 -4.01
C TYR A 181 14.00 10.08 -4.77
N ASN A 182 14.14 11.37 -5.05
CA ASN A 182 15.34 11.98 -5.60
C ASN A 182 16.01 12.82 -4.51
N LYS A 183 17.19 12.35 -4.06
CA LYS A 183 17.95 13.01 -2.99
C LYS A 183 18.47 14.39 -3.40
N SER A 184 18.89 14.56 -4.66
CA SER A 184 19.46 15.82 -5.16
C SER A 184 18.43 16.94 -5.16
N SER A 185 17.24 16.68 -5.70
CA SER A 185 16.15 17.66 -5.72
C SER A 185 15.30 17.66 -4.44
N ARG A 186 15.56 16.74 -3.50
CA ARG A 186 14.73 16.50 -2.30
C ARG A 186 13.24 16.34 -2.59
N THR A 187 12.94 15.69 -3.72
CA THR A 187 11.56 15.46 -4.18
C THR A 187 11.22 13.98 -4.29
N TYR A 188 9.94 13.63 -4.17
CA TYR A 188 9.43 12.28 -4.34
C TYR A 188 8.44 12.19 -5.50
N SER A 189 8.23 10.96 -5.97
CA SER A 189 7.14 10.58 -6.84
C SER A 189 6.19 9.67 -6.08
N SER A 190 4.89 9.79 -6.35
CA SER A 190 3.84 8.95 -5.76
C SER A 190 2.93 8.38 -6.85
N VAL A 191 2.29 7.26 -6.53
CA VAL A 191 1.04 6.85 -7.20
C VAL A 191 -0.08 7.01 -6.18
N GLU A 192 -1.13 7.69 -6.60
CA GLU A 192 -2.27 8.07 -5.77
C GLU A 192 -3.56 7.61 -6.44
N GLY A 193 -4.52 7.17 -5.63
CA GLY A 193 -5.87 6.83 -6.06
C GLY A 193 -6.87 7.91 -5.67
N ASN A 194 -8.03 7.91 -6.33
CA ASN A 194 -9.09 8.89 -6.10
C ASN A 194 -8.58 10.33 -6.27
N VAL A 195 -7.84 10.56 -7.36
CA VAL A 195 -7.34 11.89 -7.74
C VAL A 195 -8.03 12.33 -9.01
N ARG A 196 -8.33 13.62 -9.12
CA ARG A 196 -8.88 14.21 -10.35
C ARG A 196 -7.91 14.04 -11.52
N VAL A 197 -8.37 13.39 -12.58
CA VAL A 197 -7.62 13.07 -13.80
C VAL A 197 -8.42 13.40 -15.05
N LYS A 198 -7.71 13.70 -16.14
CA LYS A 198 -8.29 13.87 -17.48
C LYS A 198 -8.47 12.50 -18.15
N TYR A 199 -9.59 12.28 -18.85
CA TYR A 199 -9.87 11.05 -19.60
C TYR A 199 -10.36 11.31 -21.04
N GLY A 200 -9.97 10.43 -21.98
CA GLY A 200 -10.20 10.49 -23.43
C GLY A 200 -9.09 9.78 -24.23
N LYS A 201 -9.41 9.15 -25.38
CA LYS A 201 -8.60 8.19 -26.19
C LYS A 201 -7.10 8.03 -25.81
N GLY A 202 -6.78 6.94 -25.11
CA GLY A 202 -5.43 6.56 -24.69
C GLY A 202 -5.01 7.21 -23.37
N LYS A 203 -4.46 6.44 -22.42
CA LYS A 203 -4.08 6.83 -21.02
C LYS A 203 -4.06 8.35 -20.76
N GLY A 204 -5.22 8.94 -20.47
CA GLY A 204 -5.36 10.35 -20.11
C GLY A 204 -4.97 11.41 -21.16
N LYS A 205 -5.01 11.12 -22.47
CA LYS A 205 -4.64 12.08 -23.53
C LYS A 205 -5.69 12.17 -24.65
N GLY A 206 -6.74 12.95 -24.40
CA GLY A 206 -7.56 13.56 -25.44
C GLY A 206 -8.04 14.92 -24.97
N LYS A 207 -8.59 15.77 -25.87
CA LYS A 207 -9.37 16.95 -25.49
C LYS A 207 -10.55 16.46 -24.62
N GLY A 208 -10.39 16.43 -23.30
CA GLY A 208 -10.95 15.36 -22.47
C GLY A 208 -11.77 15.82 -21.28
N LYS A 209 -12.72 14.98 -20.88
CA LYS A 209 -13.56 15.13 -19.69
C LYS A 209 -12.72 14.83 -18.43
N TYR A 210 -13.22 15.22 -17.25
CA TYR A 210 -12.54 14.99 -15.97
C TYR A 210 -13.29 13.97 -15.13
N GLY A 211 -12.53 13.08 -14.50
CA GLY A 211 -13.02 12.09 -13.55
C GLY A 211 -12.01 11.89 -12.43
N GLU A 212 -12.22 10.90 -11.59
CA GLU A 212 -11.32 10.47 -10.53
C GLU A 212 -10.70 9.13 -10.90
N GLY A 213 -9.45 8.93 -10.50
CA GLY A 213 -8.66 7.79 -10.95
C GLY A 213 -7.30 7.69 -10.27
N LEU A 214 -6.46 6.83 -10.83
CA LEU A 214 -5.05 6.73 -10.47
C LEU A 214 -4.25 7.83 -11.16
N LEU A 215 -3.37 8.48 -10.42
CA LEU A 215 -2.39 9.43 -10.95
C LEU A 215 -1.00 9.11 -10.41
N ARG A 216 -0.01 9.09 -11.31
CA ARG A 216 1.40 9.16 -10.91
C ARG A 216 1.83 10.62 -10.88
N LYS A 217 2.21 11.11 -9.70
CA LYS A 217 2.78 12.45 -9.51
C LYS A 217 4.29 12.34 -9.34
N THR A 218 5.01 13.35 -9.81
CA THR A 218 6.48 13.38 -9.79
C THR A 218 6.98 14.74 -9.33
N GLY A 219 8.17 14.80 -8.73
CA GLY A 219 8.80 16.07 -8.36
C GLY A 219 8.12 16.78 -7.19
N GLN A 220 7.40 16.05 -6.34
CA GLN A 220 6.73 16.62 -5.17
C GLN A 220 7.73 16.88 -4.06
N SER A 221 7.68 18.06 -3.43
CA SER A 221 8.53 18.36 -2.28
C SER A 221 8.10 17.54 -1.06
N ALA A 222 9.05 16.86 -0.41
CA ALA A 222 8.79 16.18 0.86
C ALA A 222 8.46 17.13 2.02
N ALA A 223 8.74 18.43 1.83
CA ALA A 223 8.39 19.51 2.76
C ALA A 223 7.25 20.40 2.24
N GLY A 224 6.52 19.99 1.19
CA GLY A 224 5.39 20.74 0.64
C GLY A 224 4.30 20.99 1.70
N THR A 225 3.60 22.12 1.60
CA THR A 225 2.62 22.57 2.61
C THR A 225 1.48 21.58 2.82
N ASP A 226 0.99 20.97 1.75
CA ASP A 226 -0.07 19.97 1.80
C ASP A 226 0.38 18.66 2.46
N VAL A 227 1.69 18.40 2.57
CA VAL A 227 2.21 17.15 3.16
C VAL A 227 2.08 17.21 4.67
N VAL A 228 1.36 16.25 5.25
CA VAL A 228 1.31 16.11 6.72
C VAL A 228 2.47 15.26 7.22
N GLY A 229 2.81 14.20 6.48
CA GLY A 229 3.93 13.33 6.79
C GLY A 229 3.91 12.00 6.05
N PHE A 230 4.86 11.15 6.41
CA PHE A 230 5.12 9.86 5.79
C PHE A 230 4.97 8.74 6.82
N THR A 231 4.50 7.58 6.38
CA THR A 231 4.43 6.37 7.20
C THR A 231 5.14 5.24 6.51
N THR A 232 6.15 4.67 7.15
CA THR A 232 6.82 3.47 6.66
C THR A 232 6.01 2.22 7.03
N PRO A 233 5.72 1.33 6.06
CA PRO A 233 5.01 0.08 6.32
C PRO A 233 5.82 -0.86 7.22
N ALA A 234 5.14 -1.57 8.10
CA ALA A 234 5.74 -2.68 8.84
C ALA A 234 5.47 -4.00 8.10
N ALA A 235 6.40 -4.94 8.16
CA ALA A 235 6.17 -6.28 7.61
C ALA A 235 5.07 -7.00 8.40
N LYS A 236 4.29 -7.87 7.75
CA LYS A 236 3.43 -8.80 8.47
C LYS A 236 4.29 -9.66 9.39
N GLN A 237 4.06 -9.60 10.70
CA GLN A 237 4.60 -10.61 11.60
C GLN A 237 4.07 -11.97 11.14
N HIS A 238 4.94 -12.89 10.75
CA HIS A 238 4.55 -14.28 10.49
C HIS A 238 3.99 -14.85 11.79
N LYS A 239 2.66 -14.85 11.94
CA LYS A 239 2.04 -15.88 12.75
C LYS A 239 2.02 -17.12 11.87
N PRO A 240 2.76 -18.20 12.20
CA PRO A 240 2.55 -19.47 11.52
C PRO A 240 1.06 -19.81 11.68
N VAL A 241 0.44 -20.17 10.54
CA VAL A 241 -0.89 -20.76 10.52
C VAL A 241 -0.81 -22.15 11.11
#